data_AF-A0A1F3LPJ6-F1
#
_entry.id   AF-A0A1F3LPJ6-F1
#
_cell.length_a   1.000
_cell.length_b   1.000
_cell.length_c   1.000
_cell.angle_alpha   90.00
_cell.angle_beta   90.00
_cell.angle_gamma   90.00
#
_symmetry.space_group_name_H-M   'P 1'
#
loop_
_entity.id
_entity.type
_entity.pdbx_description
1 polymer ?
#
loop_
_entity_poly.entity_id
_entity_poly.type
_entity_poly.pdbx_seq_one_letter_code
_entity_poly.pdbx_strand_id
1 'polypeptide(L)'
;MKRTNMKRIVLIVCVTLMIFSYQAKAQWAVIDPSNLVQNIQQVVKSSSTLTNMVKNVQETVKIYEQGKEYYEALKSVNDLIKDARKVKLTIEMVSEISDMYITGFNKMVADPNFTVDELAAISEGYARLMEEGGALVAELKNIITGGNGLSMSDKERMDVIDQVYNRMLGCRNLTRYFTQKSISVSFIRAKAKADTDRVLALYGSPSERYW
;
A
#
# COMPACT_ATOMS: atom_id res chain seq x y z
N MET A 1 -32.45 -29.65 33.52
CA MET A 1 -31.94 -29.65 32.13
C MET A 1 -31.43 -28.27 31.66
N LYS A 2 -30.62 -27.54 32.46
CA LYS A 2 -30.16 -26.16 32.10
C LYS A 2 -28.63 -25.94 32.16
N ARG A 3 -27.92 -26.62 33.07
CA ARG A 3 -26.48 -26.38 33.29
C ARG A 3 -25.57 -26.95 32.19
N THR A 4 -25.97 -28.06 31.57
CA THR A 4 -25.19 -28.74 30.52
C THR A 4 -25.25 -28.00 29.18
N ASN A 5 -26.39 -27.38 28.86
CA ASN A 5 -26.57 -26.60 27.62
C ASN A 5 -25.79 -25.27 27.65
N MET A 6 -25.73 -24.60 28.80
CA MET A 6 -24.95 -23.36 28.95
C MET A 6 -23.44 -23.60 28.79
N LYS A 7 -22.92 -24.72 29.32
CA LYS A 7 -21.52 -25.13 29.11
C LYS A 7 -21.22 -25.43 27.64
N ARG A 8 -22.16 -26.05 26.92
CA ARG A 8 -22.05 -26.32 25.48
C ARG A 8 -22.05 -25.04 24.64
N ILE A 9 -22.91 -24.08 24.97
CA ILE A 9 -22.95 -22.77 24.28
C ILE A 9 -21.66 -21.99 24.50
N VAL A 10 -21.14 -21.92 25.74
CA VAL A 10 -19.85 -21.27 26.02
C VAL A 10 -18.70 -21.93 25.27
N LEU A 11 -18.69 -23.27 25.20
CA LEU A 11 -17.67 -24.02 24.48
C LEU A 11 -17.74 -23.78 22.96
N ILE A 12 -18.93 -23.67 22.38
CA ILE A 12 -19.14 -23.32 20.96
C ILE A 12 -18.67 -21.88 20.67
N VAL A 13 -18.94 -20.93 21.57
CA VAL A 13 -18.47 -19.53 21.43
C VAL A 13 -16.94 -19.45 21.54
N CYS A 14 -16.30 -20.19 22.46
CA CYS A 14 -14.85 -20.23 22.56
C CYS A 14 -14.18 -20.88 21.34
N VAL A 15 -14.77 -21.94 20.79
CA VAL A 15 -14.24 -22.60 19.57
C VAL A 15 -14.41 -21.72 18.34
N THR A 16 -15.54 -21.02 18.20
CA THR A 16 -15.75 -20.08 17.07
C THR A 16 -14.79 -18.89 17.14
N LEU A 17 -14.54 -18.31 18.33
CA LEU A 17 -13.55 -17.25 18.50
C LEU A 17 -12.10 -17.69 18.16
N MET A 18 -11.75 -18.97 18.41
CA MET A 18 -10.45 -19.53 18.00
C MET A 18 -10.35 -19.80 16.49
N ILE A 19 -11.47 -19.98 15.79
CA ILE A 19 -11.50 -20.16 14.32
C ILE A 19 -11.39 -18.80 13.61
N PHE A 20 -11.80 -17.69 14.24
CA PHE A 20 -11.67 -16.35 13.66
C PHE A 20 -10.30 -15.68 13.90
N SER A 21 -9.38 -16.29 14.66
CA SER A 21 -7.99 -15.84 14.73
C SER A 21 -7.15 -16.31 13.54
N TYR A 22 -7.71 -16.26 12.32
CA TYR A 22 -6.89 -16.31 11.12
C TYR A 22 -6.03 -15.05 11.12
N GLN A 23 -4.75 -15.24 11.47
CA GLN A 23 -3.71 -14.30 11.11
C GLN A 23 -3.80 -14.14 9.60
N ALA A 24 -4.24 -12.97 9.13
CA ALA A 24 -4.13 -12.62 7.72
C ALA A 24 -2.64 -12.74 7.39
N LYS A 25 -2.26 -13.81 6.69
CA LYS A 25 -0.94 -13.86 6.09
C LYS A 25 -0.98 -12.76 5.04
N ALA A 26 -0.25 -11.68 5.30
CA ALA A 26 0.00 -10.65 4.29
C ALA A 26 0.69 -11.36 3.11
N GLN A 27 -0.10 -11.77 2.13
CA GLN A 27 0.39 -12.27 0.87
C GLN A 27 0.68 -11.02 0.05
N TRP A 28 1.92 -10.90 -0.40
CA TRP A 28 2.33 -9.83 -1.31
C TRP A 28 1.35 -9.75 -2.49
N ALA A 29 0.83 -8.55 -2.75
CA ALA A 29 -0.14 -8.35 -3.81
C ALA A 29 0.49 -8.70 -5.17
N VAL A 30 -0.27 -9.31 -6.08
CA VAL A 30 0.22 -9.44 -7.46
C VAL A 30 0.01 -8.08 -8.12
N ILE A 31 1.10 -7.33 -8.29
CA ILE A 31 1.07 -6.02 -8.96
C ILE A 31 1.20 -6.26 -10.47
N ASP A 32 0.12 -6.01 -11.20
CA ASP A 32 0.11 -5.97 -12.67
C ASP A 32 -0.26 -4.55 -13.13
N PRO A 33 0.69 -3.79 -13.70
CA PRO A 33 0.43 -2.43 -14.15
C PRO A 33 -0.32 -2.38 -15.50
N SER A 34 -0.51 -3.50 -16.20
CA SER A 34 -0.97 -3.52 -17.59
C SER A 34 -2.30 -2.81 -17.80
N ASN A 35 -3.28 -3.08 -16.91
CA ASN A 35 -4.59 -2.42 -16.96
C ASN A 35 -4.48 -0.91 -16.75
N LEU A 36 -3.62 -0.48 -15.80
CA LEU A 36 -3.39 0.93 -15.54
C LEU A 36 -2.74 1.61 -16.74
N VAL A 37 -1.69 1.02 -17.31
CA VAL A 37 -1.00 1.54 -18.50
C VAL A 37 -1.96 1.66 -19.68
N GLN A 38 -2.79 0.65 -19.93
CA GLN A 38 -3.80 0.68 -21.00
C GLN A 38 -4.82 1.80 -20.77
N ASN A 39 -5.33 1.97 -19.55
CA ASN A 39 -6.28 3.04 -19.24
C ASN A 39 -5.65 4.43 -19.42
N ILE A 40 -4.39 4.62 -19.03
CA ILE A 40 -3.67 5.87 -19.28
C ILE A 40 -3.56 6.14 -20.78
N GLN A 41 -3.20 5.15 -21.60
CA GLN A 41 -3.11 5.29 -23.07
C GLN A 41 -4.46 5.64 -23.73
N GLN A 42 -5.56 5.16 -23.17
CA GLN A 42 -6.89 5.47 -23.67
C GLN A 42 -7.28 6.91 -23.37
N VAL A 43 -7.01 7.40 -22.16
CA VAL A 43 -7.44 8.72 -21.68
C VAL A 43 -6.48 9.84 -22.06
N VAL A 44 -5.17 9.57 -22.07
CA VAL A 44 -4.12 10.57 -22.29
C VAL A 44 -3.54 10.44 -23.68
N LYS A 45 -3.82 11.42 -24.54
CA LYS A 45 -3.35 11.46 -25.94
C LYS A 45 -2.06 12.26 -26.13
N SER A 46 -1.74 13.16 -25.21
CA SER A 46 -0.50 13.95 -25.25
C SER A 46 0.71 13.06 -25.00
N SER A 47 1.65 13.01 -25.96
CA SER A 47 2.77 12.08 -25.91
C SER A 47 3.65 12.26 -24.67
N SER A 48 3.96 13.49 -24.25
CA SER A 48 4.83 13.73 -23.09
C SER A 48 4.17 13.34 -21.76
N THR A 49 2.92 13.74 -21.54
CA THR A 49 2.15 13.39 -20.34
C THR A 49 1.95 11.89 -20.24
N LEU A 50 1.58 11.23 -21.35
CA LEU A 50 1.44 9.78 -21.42
C LEU A 50 2.76 9.08 -21.04
N THR A 51 3.87 9.46 -21.67
CA THR A 51 5.19 8.88 -21.38
C THR A 51 5.57 9.05 -19.92
N ASN A 52 5.36 10.22 -19.33
CA ASN A 52 5.71 10.48 -17.93
C ASN A 52 4.87 9.65 -16.96
N MET A 53 3.55 9.58 -17.14
CA MET A 53 2.69 8.76 -16.28
C MET A 53 3.03 7.27 -16.37
N VAL A 54 3.24 6.75 -17.58
CA VAL A 54 3.63 5.34 -17.78
C VAL A 54 4.97 5.06 -17.12
N LYS A 55 5.94 5.98 -17.25
CA LYS A 55 7.24 5.88 -16.58
C LYS A 55 7.07 5.81 -15.06
N ASN A 56 6.28 6.70 -14.46
CA ASN A 56 6.03 6.71 -13.02
C ASN A 56 5.41 5.38 -12.53
N VAL A 57 4.52 4.79 -13.32
CA VAL A 57 3.93 3.46 -13.04
C VAL A 57 5.01 2.38 -13.10
N GLN A 58 5.86 2.38 -14.11
CA GLN A 58 6.95 1.40 -14.25
C GLN A 58 7.97 1.50 -13.12
N GLU A 59 8.36 2.71 -12.72
CA GLU A 59 9.27 2.94 -11.60
C GLU A 59 8.67 2.46 -10.27
N THR A 60 7.35 2.61 -10.09
CA THR A 60 6.65 2.08 -8.92
C THR A 60 6.70 0.56 -8.86
N VAL A 61 6.43 -0.11 -9.97
CA VAL A 61 6.51 -1.58 -10.06
C VAL A 61 7.92 -2.06 -9.76
N LYS A 62 8.94 -1.36 -10.28
CA LYS A 62 10.34 -1.68 -9.99
C LYS A 62 10.66 -1.57 -8.49
N ILE A 63 10.24 -0.50 -7.82
CA ILE A 63 10.50 -0.32 -6.38
C ILE A 63 9.76 -1.40 -5.58
N TYR A 64 8.53 -1.73 -5.97
CA TYR A 64 7.75 -2.81 -5.37
C TYR A 64 8.49 -4.17 -5.46
N GLU A 65 8.97 -4.53 -6.65
CA GLU A 65 9.71 -5.77 -6.89
C GLU A 65 11.00 -5.82 -6.07
N GLN A 66 11.75 -4.71 -6.01
CA GLN A 66 12.96 -4.61 -5.19
C GLN A 66 12.67 -4.82 -3.70
N GLY A 67 11.57 -4.26 -3.19
CA GLY A 67 11.13 -4.47 -1.81
C GLY A 67 10.77 -5.93 -1.54
N LYS A 68 10.05 -6.56 -2.48
CA LYS A 68 9.67 -7.97 -2.38
C LYS A 68 10.88 -8.91 -2.41
N GLU A 69 11.81 -8.72 -3.34
CA GLU A 69 13.07 -9.48 -3.40
C GLU A 69 13.85 -9.38 -2.10
N TYR A 70 13.95 -8.17 -1.53
CA TYR A 70 14.61 -7.96 -0.25
C TYR A 70 13.91 -8.71 0.90
N TYR A 71 12.58 -8.70 0.94
CA TYR A 71 11.81 -9.47 1.92
C TYR A 71 12.05 -10.98 1.80
N GLU A 72 12.06 -11.52 0.59
CA GLU A 72 12.31 -12.94 0.33
C GLU A 72 13.73 -13.34 0.76
N ALA A 73 14.72 -12.50 0.46
CA ALA A 73 16.10 -12.70 0.92
C ALA A 73 16.19 -12.71 2.46
N LEU A 74 15.56 -11.76 3.14
CA LEU A 74 15.54 -11.72 4.61
C LEU A 74 14.90 -12.96 5.24
N LYS A 75 13.82 -13.47 4.64
CA LYS A 75 13.14 -14.69 5.10
C LYS A 75 14.04 -15.93 5.04
N SER A 76 15.02 -15.95 4.13
CA SER A 76 15.94 -17.07 3.97
C SER A 76 17.04 -17.14 5.04
N VAL A 77 17.25 -16.04 5.80
CA VAL A 77 18.30 -15.92 6.81
C VAL A 77 17.70 -16.00 8.21
N ASN A 78 17.83 -17.16 8.87
CA ASN A 78 17.16 -17.48 10.14
C ASN A 78 17.65 -16.68 11.38
N ASP A 79 18.83 -16.07 11.36
CA ASP A 79 19.44 -15.45 12.56
C ASP A 79 19.14 -13.94 12.73
N LEU A 80 18.53 -13.28 11.75
CA LEU A 80 18.12 -11.86 11.83
C LEU A 80 16.73 -11.68 12.49
N ILE A 81 16.13 -12.77 12.96
CA ILE A 81 14.70 -12.88 13.30
C ILE A 81 14.30 -12.10 14.55
N LYS A 82 15.24 -11.73 15.44
CA LYS A 82 14.92 -10.96 16.65
C LYS A 82 14.47 -9.51 16.34
N ASP A 83 15.03 -8.92 15.28
CA ASP A 83 14.77 -7.54 14.84
C ASP A 83 13.78 -7.48 13.65
N ALA A 84 13.31 -8.65 13.20
CA ALA A 84 12.59 -8.82 11.94
C ALA A 84 11.18 -8.21 11.92
N ARG A 85 10.56 -7.86 13.05
CA ARG A 85 9.16 -7.39 13.04
C ARG A 85 9.03 -6.02 12.36
N LYS A 86 9.75 -5.01 12.82
CA LYS A 86 9.67 -3.65 12.24
C LYS A 86 10.29 -3.61 10.85
N VAL A 87 11.32 -4.43 10.61
CA VAL A 87 11.90 -4.64 9.28
C VAL A 87 10.84 -5.16 8.31
N LYS A 88 10.19 -6.27 8.67
CA LYS A 88 9.09 -6.87 7.89
C LYS A 88 7.96 -5.86 7.63
N LEU A 89 7.46 -5.20 8.68
CA LEU A 89 6.37 -4.23 8.53
C LEU A 89 6.75 -3.05 7.63
N THR A 90 8.01 -2.61 7.68
CA THR A 90 8.50 -1.54 6.80
C THR A 90 8.42 -1.96 5.34
N ILE A 91 8.84 -3.18 5.04
CA ILE A 91 8.83 -3.71 3.67
C ILE A 91 7.38 -4.00 3.22
N GLU A 92 6.53 -4.53 4.09
CA GLU A 92 5.09 -4.72 3.81
C GLU A 92 4.37 -3.39 3.52
N MET A 93 4.74 -2.29 4.20
CA MET A 93 4.16 -0.98 3.91
C MET A 93 4.47 -0.47 2.49
N VAL A 94 5.59 -0.88 1.88
CA VAL A 94 5.88 -0.58 0.46
C VAL A 94 4.92 -1.29 -0.48
N SER A 95 4.53 -2.54 -0.15
CA SER A 95 3.47 -3.25 -0.87
C SER A 95 2.16 -2.46 -0.83
N GLU A 96 1.78 -1.97 0.34
CA GLU A 96 0.53 -1.21 0.51
C GLU A 96 0.56 0.15 -0.21
N ILE A 97 1.70 0.85 -0.20
CA ILE A 97 1.87 2.10 -0.95
C ILE A 97 1.73 1.84 -2.45
N SER A 98 2.37 0.77 -2.95
CA SER A 98 2.30 0.38 -4.36
C SER A 98 0.88 0.02 -4.77
N ASP A 99 0.17 -0.75 -3.94
CA ASP A 99 -1.23 -1.11 -4.19
C ASP A 99 -2.14 0.14 -4.21
N MET A 100 -1.98 1.06 -3.25
CA MET A 100 -2.73 2.33 -3.25
C MET A 100 -2.46 3.16 -4.50
N TYR A 101 -1.21 3.19 -4.98
CA TYR A 101 -0.91 3.86 -6.25
C TYR A 101 -1.57 3.12 -7.42
N ILE A 102 -1.21 1.87 -7.68
CA ILE A 102 -1.64 1.16 -8.88
C ILE A 102 -3.17 1.04 -8.95
N THR A 103 -3.82 0.65 -7.86
CA THR A 103 -5.28 0.47 -7.84
C THR A 103 -6.02 1.79 -7.73
N GLY A 104 -5.56 2.71 -6.86
CA GLY A 104 -6.21 3.99 -6.61
C GLY A 104 -6.11 4.90 -7.82
N PHE A 105 -4.92 5.02 -8.43
CA PHE A 105 -4.72 5.82 -9.62
C PHE A 105 -5.44 5.22 -10.83
N ASN A 106 -5.49 3.90 -10.97
CA ASN A 106 -6.27 3.28 -12.06
C ASN A 106 -7.75 3.65 -12.00
N LYS A 107 -8.34 3.69 -10.80
CA LYS A 107 -9.71 4.18 -10.63
C LYS A 107 -9.84 5.67 -10.99
N MET A 108 -8.86 6.50 -10.64
CA MET A 108 -8.87 7.94 -11.00
C MET A 108 -8.76 8.15 -12.52
N VAL A 109 -7.92 7.39 -13.21
CA VAL A 109 -7.81 7.44 -14.67
C VAL A 109 -9.13 7.07 -15.34
N ALA A 110 -9.86 6.09 -14.80
CA ALA A 110 -11.18 5.68 -15.30
C ALA A 110 -12.31 6.66 -14.91
N ASP A 111 -12.04 7.69 -14.11
CA ASP A 111 -13.07 8.58 -13.58
C ASP A 111 -13.13 9.91 -14.39
N PRO A 112 -14.24 10.17 -15.11
CA PRO A 112 -14.43 11.40 -15.90
C PRO A 112 -14.51 12.68 -15.06
N ASN A 113 -14.46 12.59 -13.73
CA ASN A 113 -14.34 13.76 -12.86
C ASN A 113 -12.92 14.33 -12.77
N PHE A 114 -11.90 13.66 -13.30
CA PHE A 114 -10.53 14.18 -13.37
C PHE A 114 -10.14 14.63 -14.77
N THR A 115 -9.46 15.76 -14.85
CA THR A 115 -8.80 16.21 -16.08
C THR A 115 -7.45 15.51 -16.26
N VAL A 116 -6.92 15.51 -17.49
CA VAL A 116 -5.60 14.92 -17.78
C VAL A 116 -4.49 15.57 -16.96
N ASP A 117 -4.54 16.90 -16.77
CA ASP A 117 -3.53 17.63 -16.00
C ASP A 117 -3.60 17.28 -14.50
N GLU A 118 -4.80 17.09 -13.96
CA GLU A 118 -4.98 16.60 -12.58
C GLU A 118 -4.45 15.17 -12.43
N LEU A 119 -4.73 14.29 -13.39
CA LEU A 119 -4.15 12.95 -13.39
C LEU A 119 -2.62 13.00 -13.42
N ALA A 120 -2.04 13.95 -14.17
CA ALA A 120 -0.58 14.10 -14.26
C ALA A 120 0.01 14.49 -12.91
N ALA A 121 -0.57 15.52 -12.28
CA ALA A 121 -0.18 15.95 -10.95
C ALA A 121 -0.37 14.85 -9.89
N ILE A 122 -1.44 14.06 -9.99
CA ILE A 122 -1.70 12.93 -9.09
C ILE A 122 -0.64 11.83 -9.28
N SER A 123 -0.32 11.46 -10.52
CA SER A 123 0.72 10.48 -10.84
C SER A 123 2.08 10.90 -10.28
N GLU A 124 2.46 12.17 -10.45
CA GLU A 124 3.69 12.71 -9.88
C GLU A 124 3.69 12.69 -8.35
N GLY A 125 2.56 13.01 -7.72
CA GLY A 125 2.40 12.93 -6.26
C GLY A 125 2.63 11.51 -5.75
N TYR A 126 2.05 10.51 -6.41
CA TYR A 126 2.31 9.11 -6.08
C TYR A 126 3.76 8.68 -6.34
N ALA A 127 4.37 9.11 -7.45
CA ALA A 127 5.76 8.79 -7.77
C ALA A 127 6.70 9.24 -6.65
N ARG A 128 6.54 10.47 -6.15
CA ARG A 128 7.35 11.00 -5.03
C ARG A 128 7.18 10.19 -3.74
N LEU A 129 5.95 9.80 -3.41
CA LEU A 129 5.68 8.97 -2.23
C LEU A 129 6.30 7.57 -2.38
N MET A 130 6.27 7.02 -3.58
CA MET A 130 6.86 5.72 -3.88
C MET A 130 8.39 5.76 -3.83
N GLU A 131 9.01 6.81 -4.36
CA GLU A 131 10.45 7.06 -4.26
C GLU A 131 10.89 7.15 -2.80
N GLU A 132 10.17 7.88 -1.95
CA GLU A 132 10.46 7.97 -0.52
C GLU A 132 10.36 6.60 0.18
N GLY A 133 9.30 5.83 -0.11
CA GLY A 133 9.16 4.46 0.40
C GLY A 133 10.31 3.55 -0.06
N GLY A 134 10.69 3.62 -1.33
CA GLY A 134 11.83 2.87 -1.87
C GLY A 134 13.16 3.22 -1.20
N ALA A 135 13.43 4.51 -1.00
CA ALA A 135 14.62 4.98 -0.31
C ALA A 135 14.71 4.45 1.13
N LEU A 136 13.59 4.42 1.86
CA LEU A 136 13.53 3.87 3.21
C LEU A 136 13.81 2.37 3.25
N VAL A 137 13.36 1.60 2.25
CA VAL A 137 13.70 0.17 2.14
C VAL A 137 15.18 -0.03 1.84
N ALA A 138 15.76 0.80 0.98
CA ALA A 138 17.19 0.76 0.70
C ALA A 138 18.04 1.11 1.94
N GLU A 139 17.63 2.12 2.70
CA GLU A 139 18.23 2.50 3.98
C GLU A 139 18.16 1.34 4.98
N LEU A 140 16.98 0.74 5.14
CA LEU A 140 16.77 -0.44 5.98
C LEU A 140 17.68 -1.61 5.58
N LYS A 141 17.78 -1.88 4.27
CA LYS A 141 18.67 -2.91 3.73
C LYS A 141 20.11 -2.66 4.16
N ASN A 142 20.61 -1.45 3.96
CA ASN A 142 21.98 -1.10 4.34
C ASN A 142 22.25 -1.27 5.84
N ILE A 143 21.29 -0.94 6.71
CA ILE A 143 21.42 -1.10 8.17
C ILE A 143 21.49 -2.59 8.55
N ILE A 144 20.72 -3.45 7.87
CA ILE A 144 20.65 -4.88 8.18
C ILE A 144 21.82 -5.66 7.55
N THR A 145 22.23 -5.33 6.33
CA THR A 145 23.34 -6.01 5.64
C THR A 145 24.70 -5.41 5.98
N GLY A 146 24.72 -4.18 6.52
CA GLY A 146 25.92 -3.44 6.87
C GLY A 146 26.65 -4.01 8.08
N GLY A 147 27.38 -5.10 7.87
CA GLY A 147 28.53 -5.48 8.71
C GLY A 147 29.80 -4.66 8.40
N ASN A 148 29.67 -3.50 7.74
CA ASN A 148 30.79 -2.81 7.09
C ASN A 148 31.55 -1.85 8.02
N GLY A 149 32.00 -2.36 9.18
CA GLY A 149 33.13 -1.76 9.90
C GLY A 149 32.87 -0.49 10.71
N LEU A 150 31.65 0.04 10.76
CA LEU A 150 31.22 0.96 11.81
C LEU A 150 30.53 0.15 12.90
N SER A 151 31.15 0.11 14.07
CA SER A 151 30.69 -0.61 15.26
C SER A 151 29.42 0.04 15.83
N MET A 152 28.28 -0.03 15.12
CA MET A 152 26.99 0.27 15.72
C MET A 152 26.68 -0.82 16.74
N SER A 153 26.45 -0.40 17.98
CA SER A 153 25.86 -1.27 18.99
C SER A 153 24.48 -1.74 18.54
N ASP A 154 24.03 -2.89 19.07
CA ASP A 154 22.69 -3.39 18.77
C ASP A 154 21.60 -2.37 19.12
N LYS A 155 21.81 -1.55 20.16
CA LYS A 155 20.90 -0.46 20.52
C LYS A 155 20.82 0.61 19.44
N GLU A 156 21.96 1.14 18.98
CA GLU A 156 21.98 2.15 17.92
C GLU A 156 21.34 1.60 16.65
N ARG A 157 21.58 0.34 16.31
CA ARG A 157 20.94 -0.31 15.16
C ARG A 157 19.42 -0.32 15.31
N MET A 158 18.91 -0.66 16.50
CA MET A 158 17.47 -0.67 16.77
C MET A 158 16.86 0.73 16.73
N ASP A 159 17.55 1.74 17.27
CA ASP A 159 17.08 3.12 17.25
C ASP A 159 16.93 3.63 15.80
N VAL A 160 17.87 3.28 14.90
CA VAL A 160 17.76 3.64 13.48
C VAL A 160 16.65 2.86 12.77
N ILE A 161 16.50 1.55 13.03
CA ILE A 161 15.38 0.76 12.47
C ILE A 161 14.04 1.36 12.90
N ASP A 162 13.92 1.79 14.14
CA ASP A 162 12.72 2.45 14.67
C ASP A 162 12.41 3.76 13.95
N GLN A 163 13.44 4.56 13.66
CA GLN A 163 13.29 5.79 12.88
C GLN A 163 12.82 5.51 11.45
N VAL A 164 13.46 4.54 10.76
CA VAL A 164 13.07 4.15 9.40
C VAL A 164 11.64 3.63 9.36
N TYR A 165 11.26 2.79 10.33
CA TYR A 165 9.89 2.28 10.47
C TYR A 165 8.87 3.41 10.64
N ASN A 166 9.14 4.38 11.52
CA ASN A 166 8.23 5.49 11.77
C ASN A 166 8.10 6.42 10.55
N ARG A 167 9.19 6.64 9.82
CA ARG A 167 9.17 7.39 8.54
C ARG A 167 8.35 6.66 7.50
N MET A 168 8.51 5.34 7.37
CA MET A 168 7.70 4.53 6.45
C MET A 168 6.22 4.56 6.80
N LEU A 169 5.89 4.47 8.10
CA LEU A 169 4.52 4.60 8.57
C LEU A 169 3.93 5.97 8.19
N GLY A 170 4.71 7.04 8.35
CA GLY A 170 4.36 8.38 7.89
C GLY A 170 4.09 8.44 6.39
N CYS A 171 5.01 7.92 5.57
CA CYS A 171 4.86 7.84 4.11
C CYS A 171 3.59 7.08 3.71
N ARG A 172 3.37 5.89 4.26
CA ARG A 172 2.16 5.07 4.03
C ARG A 172 0.87 5.79 4.44
N ASN A 173 0.87 6.51 5.56
CA ASN A 173 -0.29 7.29 6.00
C ASN A 173 -0.55 8.49 5.07
N LEU A 174 0.51 9.16 4.62
CA LEU A 174 0.42 10.27 3.67
C LEU A 174 -0.13 9.80 2.33
N THR A 175 0.33 8.66 1.80
CA THR A 175 -0.22 8.06 0.58
C THR A 175 -1.72 7.77 0.71
N ARG A 176 -2.15 7.23 1.85
CA ARG A 176 -3.58 6.99 2.11
C ARG A 176 -4.38 8.29 2.14
N TYR A 177 -3.88 9.30 2.86
CA TYR A 177 -4.51 10.60 2.95
C TYR A 177 -4.60 11.29 1.59
N PHE A 178 -3.50 11.29 0.84
CA PHE A 178 -3.43 11.84 -0.52
C PHE A 178 -4.45 11.17 -1.44
N THR A 179 -4.50 9.84 -1.43
CA THR A 179 -5.49 9.05 -2.19
C THR A 179 -6.91 9.45 -1.84
N GLN A 180 -7.26 9.46 -0.55
CA GLN A 180 -8.61 9.80 -0.08
C GLN A 180 -8.98 11.24 -0.44
N LYS A 181 -8.04 12.17 -0.33
CA LYS A 181 -8.25 13.57 -0.68
C LYS A 181 -8.50 13.73 -2.18
N SER A 182 -7.73 13.07 -3.04
CA SER A 182 -7.97 13.07 -4.48
C SER A 182 -9.35 12.50 -4.82
N ILE A 183 -9.74 11.38 -4.21
CA ILE A 183 -11.09 10.79 -4.38
C ILE A 183 -12.19 11.76 -3.95
N SER A 184 -12.00 12.51 -2.86
CA SER A 184 -13.01 13.48 -2.37
C SER A 184 -13.38 14.55 -3.39
N VAL A 185 -12.43 14.95 -4.26
CA VAL A 185 -12.67 15.90 -5.35
C VAL A 185 -13.71 15.34 -6.33
N SER A 186 -13.60 14.05 -6.66
CA SER A 186 -14.59 13.38 -7.52
C SER A 186 -15.98 13.34 -6.89
N PHE A 187 -16.09 13.00 -5.60
CA PHE A 187 -17.37 13.02 -4.89
C PHE A 187 -18.05 14.40 -4.91
N ILE A 188 -17.28 15.48 -4.69
CA ILE A 188 -17.81 16.85 -4.74
C ILE A 188 -18.34 17.17 -6.14
N ARG A 189 -17.58 16.83 -7.18
CA ARG A 189 -17.97 17.06 -8.60
C ARG A 189 -19.17 16.22 -9.00
N ALA A 190 -19.23 14.97 -8.57
CA ALA A 190 -20.35 14.06 -8.82
C ALA A 190 -21.64 14.54 -8.16
N LYS A 191 -21.56 15.07 -6.94
CA LYS A 191 -22.72 15.67 -6.27
C LYS A 191 -23.28 16.86 -7.06
N ALA A 192 -22.42 17.71 -7.61
CA ALA A 192 -22.84 18.83 -8.45
C ALA A 192 -23.49 18.39 -9.78
N LYS A 193 -23.14 17.20 -10.29
CA LYS A 193 -23.67 16.60 -11.53
C LYS A 193 -24.83 15.61 -11.32
N ALA A 194 -25.26 15.39 -10.07
CA ALA A 194 -26.20 14.32 -9.71
C ALA A 194 -25.75 12.90 -10.13
N ASP A 195 -24.44 12.63 -10.14
CA ASP A 195 -23.80 11.37 -10.57
C ASP A 195 -23.11 10.65 -9.40
N THR A 196 -23.70 10.73 -8.19
CA THR A 196 -23.04 10.25 -6.96
C THR A 196 -22.96 8.72 -6.92
N ASP A 197 -23.96 8.02 -7.46
CA ASP A 197 -24.05 6.56 -7.44
C ASP A 197 -22.90 5.91 -8.22
N ARG A 198 -22.49 6.49 -9.35
CA ARG A 198 -21.34 6.00 -10.12
C ARG A 198 -20.04 6.12 -9.35
N VAL A 199 -19.81 7.26 -8.69
CA VAL A 199 -18.61 7.49 -7.88
C VAL A 199 -18.60 6.60 -6.63
N LEU A 200 -19.77 6.35 -6.03
CA LEU A 200 -19.93 5.39 -4.93
C LEU A 200 -19.65 3.95 -5.38
N ALA A 201 -20.08 3.56 -6.57
CA ALA A 201 -19.76 2.26 -7.15
C ALA A 201 -18.27 2.12 -7.50
N LEU A 202 -17.57 3.22 -7.78
CA LEU A 202 -16.14 3.21 -8.09
C LEU A 202 -15.26 3.16 -6.82
N TYR A 203 -15.55 4.03 -5.84
CA TYR A 203 -14.70 4.25 -4.66
C TYR A 203 -15.30 3.80 -3.33
N GLY A 204 -16.63 3.70 -3.22
CA GLY A 204 -17.29 3.29 -1.98
C GLY A 204 -16.88 1.89 -1.55
N SER A 205 -16.82 1.68 -0.24
CA SER A 205 -16.64 0.35 0.35
C SER A 205 -17.87 -0.53 0.09
N PRO A 206 -17.75 -1.87 0.14
CA PRO A 206 -18.90 -2.77 -0.02
C PRO A 206 -20.05 -2.43 0.93
N SER A 207 -19.75 -2.02 2.16
CA SER A 207 -20.75 -1.58 3.14
C SER A 207 -21.46 -0.28 2.77
N GLU A 208 -20.84 0.57 1.96
CA GLU A 208 -21.43 1.83 1.49
C GLU A 208 -22.21 1.66 0.17
N ARG A 209 -22.19 0.49 -0.48
CA ARG A 209 -22.88 0.25 -1.76
C ARG A 209 -24.22 -0.47 -1.66
N TYR A 210 -24.47 -1.18 -0.55
CA TYR A 210 -25.60 -2.12 -0.43
C TYR A 210 -26.54 -1.83 0.76
N TRP A 211 -26.72 -0.56 1.12
CA TRP A 211 -27.65 -0.13 2.18
C TRP A 211 -28.84 0.64 1.63
#